data_AF-A0A6B2V9Q0-F1
#
_entry.id   AF-A0A6B2V9Q0-F1
#
_cell.length_a   1.000
_cell.length_b   1.000
_cell.length_c   1.000
_cell.angle_alpha   90.00
_cell.angle_beta   90.00
_cell.angle_gamma   90.00
#
_symmetry.space_group_name_H-M   'P 1'
#
loop_
_entity.id
_entity.type
_entity.pdbx_description
1 polymer ?
#
loop_
_entity_poly.entity_id
_entity_poly.type
_entity_poly.pdbx_seq_one_letter_code
_entity_poly.pdbx_strand_id
1 'polypeptide(L)'
;MINIGPLGDRARRLRTNRLSSARARLHGRRDAAGLRELLAEAVAAGSLPDDALPPYVLGLRAQVRRSTARLRSRTLAAHRALHVRIQAESVRVVTQYTVRREPAPAALARFGQMVGQWRSAASVCREQAQQIAFESNQLLACYWDEVWAGVRQDGGVDGGRPAGFLPGHVTLDDTWDRMDDGLLSDRWYGPRPVAAGPDPSAVAQALHILDHQSARGGPRPPAAATP
;
A
#
# COMPACT_ATOMS: atom_id res chain seq x y z
N MET A 1 11.62 32.30 0.62
CA MET A 1 11.80 31.95 -0.80
C MET A 1 10.71 30.98 -1.20
N ILE A 2 9.72 31.43 -1.96
CA ILE A 2 8.63 30.58 -2.47
C ILE A 2 9.18 29.85 -3.69
N ASN A 3 9.39 28.54 -3.56
CA ASN A 3 9.98 27.72 -4.61
C ASN A 3 8.91 27.46 -5.69
N ILE A 4 9.06 28.09 -6.86
CA ILE A 4 8.20 27.87 -8.03
C ILE A 4 8.59 26.50 -8.62
N GLY A 5 7.96 25.43 -8.14
CA GLY A 5 8.12 24.11 -8.72
C GLY A 5 6.93 23.19 -8.46
N PRO A 6 5.90 23.20 -9.32
CA PRO A 6 5.10 21.98 -9.53
C PRO A 6 4.64 21.72 -10.98
N LEU A 7 4.92 22.61 -11.94
CA LEU A 7 4.39 22.47 -13.31
C LEU A 7 5.20 21.51 -14.19
N GLY A 8 6.53 21.52 -14.06
CA GLY A 8 7.41 20.65 -14.84
C GLY A 8 7.24 19.16 -14.53
N ASP A 9 6.98 18.83 -13.26
CA ASP A 9 6.83 17.44 -12.81
C ASP A 9 5.47 16.85 -13.23
N ARG A 10 4.40 17.65 -13.22
CA ARG A 10 3.08 17.26 -13.74
C ARG A 10 3.08 17.06 -15.25
N ALA A 11 3.69 17.98 -16.01
CA ALA A 11 3.78 17.86 -17.46
C ALA A 11 4.63 16.64 -17.91
N ARG A 12 5.71 16.35 -17.18
CA ARG A 12 6.55 15.16 -17.41
C ARG A 12 5.78 13.88 -17.13
N ARG A 13 5.07 13.80 -16.00
CA ARG A 13 4.22 12.63 -15.65
C ARG A 13 3.11 12.41 -16.67
N LEU A 14 2.41 13.47 -17.10
CA LEU A 14 1.35 13.37 -18.12
C LEU A 14 1.88 12.86 -19.48
N ARG A 15 3.06 13.31 -19.91
CA ARG A 15 3.70 12.81 -21.14
C ARG A 15 4.14 11.36 -21.02
N THR A 16 4.75 10.97 -19.91
CA THR A 16 5.15 9.58 -19.65
C THR A 16 3.93 8.65 -19.59
N ASN A 17 2.82 9.11 -19.01
CA ASN A 17 1.56 8.34 -18.97
C ASN A 17 0.97 8.15 -20.37
N ARG A 18 0.94 9.19 -21.22
CA ARG A 18 0.45 9.05 -22.60
C ARG A 18 1.27 8.07 -23.44
N LEU A 19 2.60 8.11 -23.33
CA LEU A 19 3.48 7.15 -24.03
C LEU A 19 3.29 5.73 -23.51
N SER A 20 3.09 5.57 -22.20
CA SER A 20 2.84 4.27 -21.57
C SER A 20 1.49 3.69 -21.99
N SER A 21 0.43 4.51 -22.05
CA SER A 21 -0.89 4.09 -22.55
C SER A 21 -0.83 3.72 -24.03
N ALA A 22 -0.14 4.49 -24.88
CA ALA A 22 0.01 4.16 -26.29
C ALA A 22 0.73 2.82 -26.49
N ARG A 23 1.78 2.55 -25.69
CA ARG A 23 2.48 1.27 -25.67
C ARG A 23 1.58 0.13 -25.19
N ALA A 24 0.82 0.33 -24.12
CA ALA A 24 -0.14 -0.66 -23.63
C ALA A 24 -1.15 -1.05 -24.72
N ARG A 25 -1.69 -0.05 -25.42
CA ARG A 25 -2.62 -0.25 -26.52
C ARG A 25 -1.99 -1.01 -27.69
N LEU A 26 -0.75 -0.68 -28.04
CA LEU A 26 -0.01 -1.39 -29.08
C LEU A 26 0.19 -2.87 -28.76
N HIS A 27 0.53 -3.19 -27.50
CA HIS A 27 0.62 -4.58 -27.07
C HIS A 27 -0.75 -5.26 -27.11
N GLY A 28 -1.82 -4.59 -26.68
CA GLY A 28 -3.17 -5.15 -26.75
C GLY A 28 -3.59 -5.51 -28.17
N ARG A 29 -3.34 -4.62 -29.15
CA ARG A 29 -3.61 -4.92 -30.56
C ARG A 29 -2.79 -6.09 -31.11
N ARG A 30 -1.53 -6.23 -30.69
CA ARG A 30 -0.65 -7.32 -31.13
C ARG A 30 -1.11 -8.67 -30.59
N ASP A 31 -1.55 -8.70 -29.35
CA ASP A 31 -1.92 -9.94 -28.67
C ASP A 31 -3.37 -10.37 -28.97
N ALA A 32 -4.20 -9.48 -29.52
CA ALA A 32 -5.64 -9.68 -29.72
C ALA A 32 -6.00 -11.01 -30.40
N ALA A 33 -5.39 -11.31 -31.55
CA ALA A 33 -5.69 -12.53 -32.31
C ALA A 33 -5.38 -13.81 -31.50
N GLY A 34 -4.26 -13.81 -30.76
CA GLY A 34 -3.83 -14.97 -29.95
C GLY A 34 -4.63 -15.18 -28.67
N LEU A 35 -5.44 -14.20 -28.26
CA LEU A 35 -6.24 -14.25 -27.04
C LEU A 35 -7.73 -14.50 -27.30
N ARG A 36 -8.13 -14.68 -28.56
CA ARG A 36 -9.53 -14.81 -28.96
C ARG A 36 -10.27 -15.97 -28.26
N GLU A 37 -9.76 -17.20 -28.40
CA GLU A 37 -10.41 -18.40 -27.84
C GLU A 37 -10.48 -18.32 -26.32
N LEU A 38 -9.36 -17.92 -25.71
CA LEU A 38 -9.19 -17.75 -24.29
C LEU A 38 -10.11 -16.64 -23.71
N LEU A 39 -10.40 -15.56 -24.45
CA LEU A 39 -11.37 -14.55 -24.03
C LEU A 39 -12.81 -15.04 -24.17
N ALA A 40 -13.15 -15.83 -25.19
CA ALA A 40 -14.48 -16.43 -25.31
C ALA A 40 -14.77 -17.34 -24.10
N GLU A 41 -13.80 -18.15 -23.70
CA GLU A 41 -13.88 -18.99 -22.49
C GLU A 41 -13.95 -18.15 -21.20
N ALA A 42 -13.11 -17.11 -21.09
CA ALA A 42 -13.09 -16.24 -19.91
C ALA A 42 -14.39 -15.45 -19.73
N VAL A 43 -15.09 -15.10 -20.81
CA VAL A 43 -16.42 -14.48 -20.75
C VAL A 43 -17.44 -15.47 -20.20
N ALA A 44 -17.42 -16.71 -20.66
CA ALA A 44 -18.31 -17.75 -20.14
C ALA A 44 -18.04 -18.04 -18.65
N ALA A 45 -16.78 -18.01 -18.23
CA ALA A 45 -16.35 -18.26 -16.85
C ALA A 45 -16.36 -17.01 -15.94
N GLY A 46 -16.54 -15.80 -16.51
CA GLY A 46 -16.49 -14.53 -15.79
C GLY A 46 -15.10 -14.13 -15.26
N SER A 47 -14.04 -14.87 -15.59
CA SER A 47 -12.66 -14.59 -15.14
C SER A 47 -11.63 -15.26 -16.04
N LEU A 48 -10.40 -14.78 -16.01
CA LEU A 48 -9.26 -15.41 -16.67
C LEU A 48 -8.25 -15.85 -15.60
N PRO A 49 -7.78 -17.11 -15.62
CA PRO A 49 -6.85 -17.59 -14.61
C PRO A 49 -5.46 -16.96 -14.78
N ASP A 50 -4.71 -16.92 -13.68
CA ASP A 50 -3.47 -16.15 -13.57
C ASP A 50 -2.32 -16.70 -14.44
N ASP A 51 -2.37 -17.99 -14.78
CA ASP A 51 -1.45 -18.72 -15.66
C ASP A 51 -1.70 -18.47 -17.16
N ALA A 52 -2.93 -18.07 -17.51
CA ALA A 52 -3.35 -17.67 -18.85
C ALA A 52 -3.01 -16.20 -19.19
N LEU A 53 -2.35 -15.47 -18.29
CA LEU A 53 -2.09 -14.05 -18.49
C LEU A 53 -1.01 -13.79 -19.56
N PRO A 54 -1.23 -12.83 -20.48
CA PRO A 54 -0.25 -12.46 -21.49
C PRO A 54 1.08 -11.97 -20.88
N PRO A 55 2.22 -12.17 -21.56
CA PRO A 55 3.54 -11.73 -21.07
C PRO A 55 3.61 -10.25 -20.71
N TYR A 56 2.89 -9.39 -21.45
CA TYR A 56 2.80 -7.96 -21.14
C TYR A 56 2.19 -7.70 -19.75
N VAL A 57 1.11 -8.40 -19.42
CA VAL A 57 0.40 -8.29 -18.13
C VAL A 57 1.28 -8.80 -16.99
N LEU A 58 1.92 -9.95 -17.18
CA LEU A 58 2.88 -10.50 -16.20
C LEU A 58 4.07 -9.57 -15.98
N GLY A 59 4.60 -8.97 -17.04
CA GLY A 59 5.68 -7.98 -16.99
C GLY A 59 5.30 -6.75 -16.16
N LEU A 60 4.07 -6.24 -16.33
CA LEU A 60 3.57 -5.11 -15.55
C LEU A 60 3.39 -5.46 -14.08
N ARG A 61 2.82 -6.64 -13.75
CA ARG A 61 2.71 -7.12 -12.37
C ARG A 61 4.08 -7.23 -11.70
N ALA A 62 5.06 -7.80 -12.40
CA ALA A 62 6.43 -7.91 -11.90
C ALA A 62 7.08 -6.53 -11.69
N GLN A 63 6.82 -5.58 -12.58
CA GLN A 63 7.29 -4.20 -12.43
C GLN A 63 6.67 -3.50 -11.21
N VAL A 64 5.37 -3.68 -10.96
CA VAL A 64 4.72 -3.11 -9.77
C VAL A 64 5.34 -3.71 -8.50
N ARG A 65 5.44 -5.05 -8.42
CA ARG A 65 6.06 -5.73 -7.27
C ARG A 65 7.47 -5.20 -6.97
N ARG A 66 8.31 -5.04 -8.00
CA ARG A 66 9.66 -4.46 -7.83
C ARG A 66 9.63 -3.00 -7.39
N SER A 67 8.74 -2.20 -7.99
CA SER A 67 8.63 -0.77 -7.70
C SER A 67 8.18 -0.51 -6.27
N THR A 68 7.16 -1.25 -5.81
CA THR A 68 6.62 -1.14 -4.45
C THR A 68 7.60 -1.69 -3.41
N ALA A 69 8.31 -2.78 -3.71
CA ALA A 69 9.38 -3.28 -2.85
C ALA A 69 10.55 -2.28 -2.72
N ARG A 70 10.97 -1.65 -3.83
CA ARG A 70 12.02 -0.63 -3.82
C ARG A 70 11.57 0.61 -3.06
N LEU A 71 10.33 1.04 -3.23
CA LEU A 71 9.74 2.16 -2.49
C LEU A 71 9.81 1.89 -0.98
N ARG A 72 9.37 0.72 -0.55
CA ARG A 72 9.45 0.28 0.85
C ARG A 72 10.88 0.30 1.39
N SER A 73 11.81 -0.32 0.66
CA SER A 73 13.22 -0.36 1.04
C SER A 73 13.81 1.05 1.22
N ARG A 74 13.51 1.97 0.31
CA ARG A 74 13.95 3.37 0.40
C ARG A 74 13.35 4.09 1.60
N THR A 75 12.06 3.91 1.86
CA THR A 75 11.39 4.52 3.02
C THR A 75 12.01 4.04 4.33
N LEU A 76 12.27 2.74 4.45
CA LEU A 76 12.95 2.16 5.62
C LEU A 76 14.38 2.69 5.78
N ALA A 77 15.15 2.74 4.69
CA ALA A 77 16.51 3.26 4.72
C ALA A 77 16.54 4.75 5.16
N ALA A 78 15.62 5.56 4.63
CA ALA A 78 15.51 6.98 4.97
C ALA A 78 15.12 7.22 6.44
N HIS A 79 14.34 6.32 7.05
CA HIS A 79 13.84 6.46 8.42
C HIS A 79 14.55 5.53 9.43
N ARG A 80 15.67 4.91 9.04
CA ARG A 80 16.44 4.01 9.91
C ARG A 80 16.82 4.66 11.25
N ALA A 81 17.26 5.92 11.22
CA ALA A 81 17.62 6.65 12.44
C ALA A 81 16.41 6.88 13.35
N LEU A 82 15.23 7.14 12.78
CA LEU A 82 13.98 7.27 13.52
C LEU A 82 13.58 5.93 14.16
N HIS A 83 13.71 4.81 13.45
CA HIS A 83 13.46 3.47 14.00
C HIS A 83 14.33 3.20 15.22
N VAL A 84 15.65 3.47 15.14
CA VAL A 84 16.57 3.28 16.27
C VAL A 84 16.15 4.11 17.48
N ARG A 85 15.72 5.37 17.26
CA ARG A 85 15.24 6.24 18.34
C ARG A 85 13.93 5.76 18.95
N ILE A 86 13.00 5.27 18.14
CA ILE A 86 11.73 4.68 18.62
C ILE A 86 12.04 3.45 19.48
N GLN A 87 12.93 2.56 19.02
CA GLN A 87 13.36 1.39 19.78
C GLN A 87 13.97 1.78 21.14
N ALA A 88 14.90 2.75 21.16
CA ALA A 88 15.51 3.21 22.40
C ALA A 88 14.52 3.86 23.38
N GLU A 89 13.64 4.75 22.90
CA GLU A 89 12.66 5.42 23.78
C GLU A 89 11.56 4.43 24.22
N SER A 90 11.26 3.38 23.44
CA SER A 90 10.32 2.34 23.86
C SER A 90 10.79 1.59 25.11
N VAL A 91 12.08 1.23 25.18
CA VAL A 91 12.69 0.61 26.37
C VAL A 91 12.57 1.54 27.57
N ARG A 92 12.81 2.85 27.37
CA ARG A 92 12.68 3.86 28.42
C ARG A 92 11.24 3.96 28.93
N VAL A 93 10.25 4.02 28.03
CA VAL A 93 8.82 4.10 28.38
C VAL A 93 8.40 2.85 29.15
N VAL A 94 8.70 1.66 28.64
CA VAL A 94 8.37 0.39 29.32
C VAL A 94 9.03 0.30 30.69
N THR A 95 10.29 0.70 30.81
CA THR A 95 10.98 0.71 32.11
C THR A 95 10.27 1.62 33.12
N GLN A 96 9.88 2.83 32.72
CA GLN A 96 9.24 3.78 33.63
C GLN A 96 7.83 3.33 34.02
N TYR A 97 7.01 2.95 33.04
CA TYR A 97 5.59 2.66 33.27
C TYR A 97 5.32 1.24 33.78
N THR A 98 6.09 0.25 33.33
CA THR A 98 5.86 -1.17 33.66
C THR A 98 6.74 -1.64 34.80
N VAL A 99 8.04 -1.32 34.76
CA VAL A 99 9.03 -1.82 35.74
C VAL A 99 9.03 -0.96 37.01
N ARG A 100 9.22 0.35 36.87
CA ARG A 100 9.30 1.29 38.00
C ARG A 100 7.93 1.75 38.50
N ARG A 101 6.90 1.65 37.64
CA ARG A 101 5.54 2.17 37.90
C ARG A 101 5.53 3.67 38.24
N GLU A 102 6.46 4.41 37.65
CA GLU A 102 6.60 5.85 37.79
C GLU A 102 6.25 6.51 36.44
N PRO A 103 5.06 7.14 36.32
CA PRO A 103 4.66 7.76 35.06
C PRO A 103 5.65 8.84 34.60
N ALA A 104 6.12 8.71 33.36
CA ALA A 104 7.02 9.68 32.73
C ALA A 104 6.34 10.34 31.52
N PRO A 105 5.40 11.30 31.73
CA PRO A 105 4.57 11.85 30.66
C PRO A 105 5.38 12.52 29.55
N ALA A 106 6.49 13.19 29.90
CA ALA A 106 7.38 13.79 28.91
C ALA A 106 8.08 12.76 28.01
N ALA A 107 8.42 11.57 28.55
CA ALA A 107 8.98 10.48 27.75
C ALA A 107 7.93 9.87 26.82
N LEU A 108 6.71 9.67 27.34
CA LEU A 108 5.60 9.16 26.54
C LEU A 108 5.22 10.12 25.40
N ALA A 109 5.21 11.44 25.66
CA ALA A 109 4.95 12.45 24.63
C ALA A 109 6.01 12.47 23.52
N ARG A 110 7.31 12.37 23.88
CA ARG A 110 8.39 12.26 22.87
C ARG A 110 8.28 10.97 22.07
N PHE A 111 8.00 9.84 22.72
CA PHE A 111 7.75 8.58 22.04
C PHE A 111 6.58 8.71 21.05
N GLY A 112 5.46 9.26 21.49
CA GLY A 112 4.29 9.53 20.64
C GLY A 112 4.60 10.44 19.45
N GLN A 113 5.40 11.48 19.63
CA GLN A 113 5.84 12.35 18.53
C GLN A 113 6.65 11.57 17.48
N MET A 114 7.58 10.71 17.91
CA MET A 114 8.39 9.90 16.99
C MET A 114 7.55 8.86 16.25
N VAL A 115 6.61 8.20 16.94
CA VAL A 115 5.65 7.28 16.31
C VAL A 115 4.75 8.02 15.31
N GLY A 116 4.27 9.21 15.65
CA GLY A 116 3.48 10.05 14.74
C GLY A 116 4.27 10.45 13.48
N GLN A 117 5.56 10.79 13.63
CA GLN A 117 6.44 11.06 12.48
C GLN A 117 6.58 9.84 11.58
N TRP A 118 6.77 8.64 12.16
CA TRP A 118 6.83 7.40 11.40
C TRP A 118 5.52 7.12 10.66
N ARG A 119 4.37 7.18 11.35
CA ARG A 119 3.06 6.91 10.75
C ARG A 119 2.75 7.84 9.59
N SER A 120 3.09 9.13 9.71
CA SER A 120 2.95 10.08 8.60
C SER A 120 3.81 9.69 7.39
N ALA A 121 5.08 9.33 7.59
CA ALA A 121 5.96 8.89 6.52
C ALA A 121 5.49 7.57 5.87
N ALA A 122 4.98 6.66 6.69
CA ALA A 122 4.39 5.41 6.25
C ALA A 122 3.12 5.61 5.41
N SER A 123 2.22 6.52 5.81
CA SER A 123 1.02 6.85 5.03
C SER A 123 1.38 7.40 3.65
N VAL A 124 2.36 8.30 3.56
CA VAL A 124 2.86 8.81 2.27
C VAL A 124 3.43 7.67 1.40
N CYS A 125 4.19 6.76 2.01
CA CYS A 125 4.73 5.58 1.32
C CYS A 125 3.61 4.68 0.77
N ARG A 126 2.55 4.46 1.56
CA ARG A 126 1.37 3.69 1.15
C ARG A 126 0.62 4.36 0.00
N GLU A 127 0.35 5.66 0.09
CA GLU A 127 -0.32 6.41 -0.98
C GLU A 127 0.47 6.32 -2.30
N GLN A 128 1.80 6.41 -2.23
CA GLN A 128 2.66 6.23 -3.40
C GLN A 128 2.57 4.81 -3.98
N ALA A 129 2.51 3.78 -3.12
CA ALA A 129 2.31 2.40 -3.58
C ALA A 129 0.93 2.20 -4.22
N GLN A 130 -0.12 2.79 -3.65
CA GLN A 130 -1.48 2.76 -4.19
C GLN A 130 -1.53 3.44 -5.56
N GLN A 131 -0.85 4.58 -5.70
CA GLN A 131 -0.74 5.28 -6.98
C GLN A 131 -0.07 4.42 -8.04
N ILE A 132 1.04 3.72 -7.71
CA ILE A 132 1.72 2.81 -8.65
C ILE A 132 0.77 1.69 -9.10
N ALA A 133 0.02 1.09 -8.18
CA ALA A 133 -0.96 0.04 -8.51
C ALA A 133 -2.09 0.58 -9.40
N PHE A 134 -2.63 1.76 -9.06
CA PHE A 134 -3.70 2.42 -9.82
C PHE A 134 -3.27 2.76 -11.24
N GLU A 135 -2.11 3.41 -11.41
CA GLU A 135 -1.55 3.73 -12.74
C GLU A 135 -1.34 2.46 -13.58
N SER A 136 -0.88 1.38 -12.94
CA SER A 136 -0.69 0.09 -13.63
C SER A 136 -2.04 -0.52 -14.05
N ASN A 137 -3.05 -0.45 -13.20
CA ASN A 137 -4.41 -0.90 -13.53
C ASN A 137 -5.02 -0.09 -14.68
N GLN A 138 -4.71 1.20 -14.80
CA GLN A 138 -5.10 2.00 -15.98
C GLN A 138 -4.41 1.52 -17.27
N LEU A 139 -3.12 1.14 -17.19
CA LEU A 139 -2.41 0.57 -18.33
C LEU A 139 -2.97 -0.80 -18.73
N LEU A 140 -3.35 -1.63 -17.75
CA LEU A 140 -4.06 -2.89 -18.01
C LEU A 140 -5.41 -2.65 -18.68
N ALA A 141 -6.16 -1.64 -18.22
CA ALA A 141 -7.44 -1.31 -18.85
C ALA A 141 -7.23 -0.90 -20.32
N CYS A 142 -6.26 -0.03 -20.59
CA CYS A 142 -5.90 0.35 -21.96
C CYS A 142 -5.45 -0.83 -22.83
N TYR A 143 -4.72 -1.79 -22.26
CA TYR A 143 -4.32 -3.02 -22.93
C TYR A 143 -5.53 -3.87 -23.28
N TRP A 144 -6.36 -4.19 -22.29
CA TRP A 144 -7.52 -5.07 -22.46
C TRP A 144 -8.62 -4.45 -23.33
N ASP A 145 -8.80 -3.13 -23.31
CA ASP A 145 -9.73 -2.44 -24.22
C ASP A 145 -9.36 -2.66 -25.68
N GLU A 146 -8.06 -2.70 -26.00
CA GLU A 146 -7.58 -2.91 -27.37
C GLU A 146 -7.55 -4.38 -27.77
N VAL A 147 -7.23 -5.29 -26.85
CA VAL A 147 -7.41 -6.73 -27.07
C VAL A 147 -8.88 -7.00 -27.41
N TRP A 148 -9.81 -6.44 -26.62
CA TRP A 148 -11.24 -6.62 -26.82
C TRP A 148 -11.72 -6.00 -28.14
N ALA A 149 -11.22 -4.82 -28.50
CA ALA A 149 -11.54 -4.19 -29.78
C ALA A 149 -11.10 -5.06 -30.97
N GLY A 150 -9.91 -5.67 -30.91
CA GLY A 150 -9.42 -6.58 -31.94
C GLY A 150 -10.26 -7.85 -32.05
N VAL A 151 -10.50 -8.54 -30.92
CA VAL A 151 -11.31 -9.78 -30.92
C VAL A 151 -12.74 -9.53 -31.39
N ARG A 152 -13.32 -8.36 -31.08
CA ARG A 152 -14.65 -7.97 -31.58
C ARG A 152 -14.65 -7.77 -33.09
N GLN A 153 -13.62 -7.13 -33.67
CA GLN A 153 -13.53 -6.93 -35.13
C GLN A 153 -13.52 -8.26 -35.88
N ASP A 154 -12.94 -9.30 -35.28
CA ASP A 154 -12.88 -10.64 -35.87
C ASP A 154 -14.12 -11.49 -35.55
N GLY A 155 -15.14 -10.93 -34.90
CA GLY A 155 -16.37 -11.64 -34.52
C GLY A 155 -16.20 -12.67 -33.40
N GLY A 156 -15.17 -12.53 -32.56
CA GLY A 156 -14.90 -13.46 -31.46
C GLY A 156 -15.68 -13.17 -30.18
N VAL A 157 -16.16 -11.94 -29.99
CA VAL A 157 -16.96 -11.51 -28.84
C VAL A 157 -17.95 -10.41 -29.24
N ASP A 158 -19.10 -10.36 -28.56
CA ASP A 158 -20.11 -9.32 -28.75
C ASP A 158 -19.98 -8.19 -27.71
N GLY A 159 -20.29 -6.96 -28.14
CA GLY A 159 -20.41 -5.81 -27.22
C GLY A 159 -19.11 -5.25 -26.65
N GLY A 160 -19.26 -4.34 -25.68
CA GLY A 160 -18.16 -3.72 -24.94
C GLY A 160 -17.51 -4.69 -23.94
N ARG A 161 -16.25 -4.42 -23.55
CA ARG A 161 -15.61 -5.16 -22.46
C ARG A 161 -16.47 -5.05 -21.19
N PRO A 162 -16.81 -6.16 -20.49
CA PRO A 162 -17.60 -6.11 -19.27
C PRO A 162 -16.98 -5.20 -18.21
N ALA A 163 -17.83 -4.49 -17.47
CA ALA A 163 -17.38 -3.67 -16.35
C ALA A 163 -16.69 -4.55 -15.29
N GLY A 164 -15.51 -4.12 -14.82
CA GLY A 164 -14.72 -4.88 -13.86
C GLY A 164 -13.88 -6.03 -14.44
N PHE A 165 -14.02 -6.37 -15.73
CA PHE A 165 -13.18 -7.38 -16.36
C PHE A 165 -11.76 -6.85 -16.55
N LEU A 166 -10.88 -7.09 -15.58
CA LEU A 166 -9.49 -6.63 -15.61
C LEU A 166 -8.54 -7.75 -15.18
N PRO A 167 -8.35 -8.80 -16.01
CA PRO A 167 -7.41 -9.86 -15.71
C PRO A 167 -6.00 -9.33 -15.40
N GLY A 168 -5.36 -9.94 -14.41
CA GLY A 168 -4.08 -9.49 -13.88
C GLY A 168 -4.15 -8.20 -13.07
N HIS A 169 -5.35 -7.84 -12.57
CA HIS A 169 -5.56 -6.71 -11.67
C HIS A 169 -4.50 -6.69 -10.56
N VAL A 170 -3.90 -5.52 -10.39
CA VAL A 170 -2.83 -5.32 -9.41
C VAL A 170 -3.45 -4.81 -8.12
N THR A 171 -3.36 -5.63 -7.07
CA THR A 171 -3.62 -5.24 -5.69
C THR A 171 -2.31 -5.12 -4.93
N LEU A 172 -2.29 -4.26 -3.92
CA LEU A 172 -1.24 -4.28 -2.91
C LEU A 172 -1.47 -5.46 -1.97
N ASP A 173 -0.39 -6.08 -1.51
CA ASP A 173 -0.47 -7.10 -0.47
C ASP A 173 -0.85 -6.50 0.90
N ASP A 174 -1.38 -7.34 1.79
CA ASP A 174 -1.87 -6.95 3.13
C ASP A 174 -0.78 -6.38 4.04
N THR A 175 0.50 -6.44 3.68
CA THR A 175 1.57 -5.80 4.47
C THR A 175 1.54 -4.28 4.31
N TRP A 176 0.90 -3.75 3.26
CA TRP A 176 0.68 -2.30 3.09
C TRP A 176 -0.38 -1.73 4.04
N ASP A 177 -1.24 -2.57 4.61
CA ASP A 177 -2.20 -2.23 5.67
C ASP A 177 -1.59 -2.20 7.07
N ARG A 178 -0.39 -2.75 7.21
CA ARG A 178 0.24 -2.98 8.51
C ARG A 178 1.58 -2.27 8.61
N MET A 179 1.60 -0.98 8.32
CA MET A 179 2.86 -0.22 8.30
C MET A 179 3.52 -0.10 9.68
N ASP A 180 2.76 -0.24 10.77
CA ASP A 180 3.29 -0.31 12.13
C ASP A 180 4.02 -1.65 12.39
N ASP A 181 3.76 -2.72 11.62
CA ASP A 181 4.58 -3.94 11.64
C ASP A 181 6.03 -3.63 11.25
N GLY A 182 6.27 -2.50 10.56
CA GLY A 182 7.62 -2.02 10.29
C GLY A 182 8.41 -1.54 11.50
N LEU A 183 7.74 -1.17 12.59
CA LEU A 183 8.38 -0.86 13.86
C LEU A 183 8.69 -2.12 14.67
N LEU A 184 8.00 -3.22 14.37
CA LEU A 184 8.16 -4.52 15.01
C LEU A 184 9.14 -5.33 14.15
N SER A 185 10.44 -5.20 14.43
CA SER A 185 11.59 -5.62 13.61
C SER A 185 11.51 -7.00 12.93
N ASP A 186 10.63 -7.90 13.38
CA ASP A 186 10.49 -9.28 12.88
C ASP A 186 9.14 -9.59 12.19
N ARG A 187 8.23 -8.62 11.99
CA ARG A 187 6.84 -8.91 11.61
C ARG A 187 6.40 -8.52 10.20
N TRP A 188 7.23 -7.82 9.44
CA TRP A 188 6.84 -7.41 8.08
C TRP A 188 6.55 -8.60 7.16
N TYR A 189 7.34 -9.67 7.26
CA TYR A 189 7.21 -10.88 6.43
C TYR A 189 6.83 -12.13 7.23
N GLY A 190 6.54 -11.98 8.53
CA GLY A 190 6.14 -13.09 9.39
C GLY A 190 4.63 -13.39 9.30
N PRO A 191 4.20 -14.64 9.55
CA PRO A 191 2.79 -14.96 9.69
C PRO A 191 2.17 -14.15 10.84
N ARG A 192 0.89 -13.79 10.69
CA ARG A 192 0.11 -13.10 11.72
C ARG A 192 0.21 -13.86 13.04
N PRO A 193 0.56 -13.22 14.18
CA PRO A 193 0.51 -13.90 15.46
C PRO A 193 -0.93 -14.27 15.78
N VAL A 194 -1.16 -15.56 16.03
CA VAL A 194 -2.43 -16.12 16.50
C VAL A 194 -2.37 -16.16 18.03
N ALA A 195 -2.47 -15.02 18.71
CA ALA A 195 -2.94 -14.92 20.10
C ALA A 195 -2.77 -13.50 20.70
N ALA A 196 -3.78 -13.12 21.51
CA ALA A 196 -3.84 -11.95 22.36
C ALA A 196 -2.99 -12.11 23.64
N GLY A 197 -1.68 -12.17 23.48
CA GLY A 197 -0.72 -12.04 24.58
C GLY A 197 0.09 -10.74 24.45
N PRO A 198 0.62 -10.18 25.55
CA PRO A 198 1.52 -9.03 25.45
C PRO A 198 2.74 -9.43 24.61
N ASP A 199 2.90 -8.74 23.49
CA ASP A 199 4.05 -8.89 22.62
C ASP A 199 5.33 -8.57 23.41
N PRO A 200 6.35 -9.47 23.41
CA PRO A 200 7.56 -9.26 24.20
C PRO A 200 8.39 -8.06 23.73
N SER A 201 8.12 -7.50 22.54
CA SER A 201 8.85 -6.32 22.08
C SER A 201 8.53 -5.08 22.92
N ALA A 202 9.58 -4.36 23.35
CA ALA A 202 9.44 -3.11 24.09
C ALA A 202 8.63 -2.06 23.29
N VAL A 203 8.72 -2.08 21.96
CA VAL A 203 7.95 -1.22 21.07
C VAL A 203 6.45 -1.50 21.16
N ALA A 204 6.03 -2.77 21.07
CA ALA A 204 4.61 -3.10 21.15
C ALA A 204 4.01 -2.73 22.52
N GLN A 205 4.76 -2.95 23.60
CA GLN A 205 4.33 -2.53 24.94
C GLN A 205 4.27 -1.00 25.08
N ALA A 206 5.25 -0.27 24.55
CA ALA A 206 5.24 1.20 24.57
C ALA A 206 4.10 1.78 23.72
N LEU A 207 3.79 1.18 22.56
CA LEU A 207 2.62 1.52 21.75
C LEU A 207 1.32 1.28 22.53
N HIS A 208 1.20 0.13 23.19
CA HIS A 208 0.05 -0.17 24.05
C HIS A 208 -0.11 0.86 25.18
N ILE A 209 0.98 1.25 25.86
CA ILE A 209 0.97 2.31 26.89
C ILE A 209 0.51 3.65 26.31
N LEU A 210 1.03 4.02 25.13
CA LEU A 210 0.65 5.25 24.44
C LEU A 210 -0.86 5.27 24.13
N ASP A 211 -1.39 4.21 23.54
CA ASP A 211 -2.81 4.12 23.16
C ASP A 211 -3.75 4.19 24.38
N HIS A 212 -3.39 3.52 25.48
CA HIS A 212 -4.22 3.49 26.70
C HIS A 212 -4.18 4.80 27.48
N GLN A 213 -3.08 5.56 27.44
CA GLN A 213 -3.00 6.88 28.07
C GLN A 213 -3.74 7.94 27.26
N SER A 214 -3.71 7.86 25.92
CA SER A 214 -4.52 8.72 25.06
C SER A 214 -6.02 8.57 25.30
N ALA A 215 -6.50 7.34 25.59
CA ALA A 215 -7.91 7.09 25.91
C ALA A 215 -8.35 7.66 27.27
N ARG A 216 -7.43 7.77 28.25
CA ARG A 216 -7.74 8.30 29.60
C ARG A 216 -7.68 9.83 29.71
N GLY A 217 -7.03 10.50 28.75
CA GLY A 217 -6.89 11.96 28.71
C GLY A 217 -8.06 12.72 28.09
N GLY A 218 -9.12 12.05 27.63
CA GLY A 218 -10.33 12.70 27.13
C GLY A 218 -11.06 13.45 28.24
N PRO A 219 -11.65 14.64 27.98
CA PRO A 219 -12.37 15.40 29.00
C PRO A 219 -13.49 14.53 29.58
N ARG A 220 -13.38 14.22 30.87
CA ARG A 220 -14.44 13.55 31.63
C ARG A 220 -15.68 14.46 31.55
N PRO A 221 -16.82 13.99 31.00
CA PRO A 221 -18.04 14.79 31.00
C PRO A 221 -18.38 15.15 32.46
N PRO A 222 -18.82 16.40 32.72
CA PRO A 222 -19.19 16.80 34.06
C PRO A 222 -20.27 15.85 34.58
N ALA A 223 -20.07 15.34 35.79
CA ALA A 223 -21.05 14.47 36.44
C ALA A 223 -22.37 15.24 36.52
N ALA A 224 -23.42 14.70 35.92
CA ALA A 224 -24.75 15.24 36.04
C ALA A 224 -25.12 15.29 37.53
N ALA A 225 -25.25 16.50 38.07
CA ALA A 225 -25.90 16.71 39.35
C ALA A 225 -27.33 16.18 39.20
N THR A 226 -27.61 15.10 39.92
CA THR A 226 -28.96 14.53 39.99
C THR A 226 -29.77 15.38 40.96
N PRO A 227 -31.03 15.73 40.63
CA PRO A 227 -31.86 16.67 41.40
C PRO A 227 -32.19 16.20 42.82
#